data_AF-A0A0E0XWJ0-F1
#
_entry.id   AF-A0A0E0XWJ0-F1
#
_cell.length_a   1.000
_cell.length_b   1.000
_cell.length_c   1.000
_cell.angle_alpha   90.00
_cell.angle_beta   90.00
_cell.angle_gamma   90.00
#
_symmetry.space_group_name_H-M   'P 1'
#
loop_
_entity.id
_entity.type
_entity.pdbx_description
1 polymer ?
#
loop_
_entity_poly.entity_id
_entity_poly.type
_entity_poly.pdbx_seq_one_letter_code
_entity_poly.pdbx_strand_id
1 'polypeptide(L)'
;MIEQFFRPDSVEQALELKRRYQDEAVWFAGGSKLNATPTRTDKKIAISLQDLELDWVDWDNGALRIGAMSRLQPLRDARFIPAALREALGFVYSRHVRNQSTIGGEIAARQEESVLLPVLLALDAELVFGNGETLSIEDYLACPCDRLLTEIIIKDPYRTCATRKISRSQAGLTVVTAAVAMTDHDGMRIALDGVASKALRLHDVEKQNLEGNALEQAVANAIFPQEDLRGSVAYKRYITGVLVADLYADCQQAGEEAV
;
A
#
# COMPACT_ATOMS: atom_id res chain seq x y z
N MET A 1 -7.68 14.94 20.53
CA MET A 1 -8.04 16.01 19.56
C MET A 1 -6.82 16.87 19.43
N ILE A 2 -6.45 17.29 18.22
CA ILE A 2 -5.25 18.11 18.01
C ILE A 2 -5.47 19.47 18.68
N GLU A 3 -4.57 19.83 19.59
CA GLU A 3 -4.53 21.07 20.37
C GLU A 3 -3.46 22.03 19.83
N GLN A 4 -2.38 21.51 19.24
CA GLN A 4 -1.29 22.29 18.65
C GLN A 4 -0.95 21.80 17.25
N PHE A 5 -0.69 22.73 16.33
CA PHE A 5 -0.39 22.44 14.93
C PHE A 5 0.88 23.19 14.49
N PHE A 6 1.94 22.44 14.20
CA PHE A 6 3.21 22.97 13.72
C PHE A 6 3.30 22.89 12.20
N ARG A 7 3.87 23.91 11.57
CA ARG A 7 4.12 23.98 10.12
C ARG A 7 5.61 24.20 9.89
N PRO A 8 6.42 23.13 9.96
CA PRO A 8 7.83 23.24 9.66
C PRO A 8 8.05 23.56 8.17
N ASP A 9 9.17 24.21 7.87
CA ASP A 9 9.61 24.57 6.52
C ASP A 9 10.63 23.60 5.93
N SER A 10 11.06 22.60 6.71
CA SER A 10 12.11 21.66 6.37
C SER A 10 11.93 20.31 7.08
N VAL A 11 12.48 19.25 6.47
CA VAL A 11 12.45 17.89 7.03
C VAL A 11 13.21 17.85 8.37
N GLU A 12 14.32 18.58 8.45
CA GLU A 12 15.14 18.71 9.65
C GLU A 12 14.34 19.30 10.82
N GLN A 13 13.61 20.39 10.57
CA GLN A 13 12.77 21.02 11.58
C GLN A 13 11.60 20.10 11.99
N ALA A 14 10.99 19.39 11.04
CA ALA A 14 9.93 18.41 11.32
C ALA A 14 10.44 17.28 12.23
N LEU A 15 11.66 16.77 11.98
CA LEU A 15 12.32 15.77 12.80
C LEU A 15 12.70 16.29 14.19
N GLU A 16 13.14 17.54 14.30
CA GLU A 16 13.40 18.19 15.59
C GLU A 16 12.12 18.29 16.43
N LEU A 17 11.02 18.75 15.83
CA LEU A 17 9.71 18.78 16.49
C LEU A 17 9.27 17.39 16.94
N LYS A 18 9.43 16.37 16.09
CA LYS A 18 9.08 15.00 16.46
C LYS A 18 9.96 14.47 17.60
N ARG A 19 11.25 14.79 17.61
CA ARG A 19 12.16 14.42 18.71
C ARG A 19 11.78 15.10 20.02
N ARG A 20 11.34 16.36 19.95
CA ARG A 20 10.90 17.16 21.09
C ARG A 20 9.59 16.66 21.70
N TYR A 21 8.61 16.33 20.87
CA TYR A 21 7.25 15.98 21.31
C TYR A 21 6.94 14.49 21.31
N GLN A 22 7.82 13.66 20.74
CA GLN A 22 7.79 12.19 20.78
C GLN A 22 6.39 11.62 20.51
N ASP A 23 5.84 10.87 21.46
CA ASP A 23 4.54 10.21 21.38
C ASP A 23 3.35 11.14 21.59
N GLU A 24 3.54 12.42 21.85
CA GLU A 24 2.44 13.40 21.87
C GLU A 24 2.12 13.96 20.48
N ALA A 25 3.08 13.83 19.55
CA ALA A 25 2.99 14.36 18.19
C ALA A 25 2.68 13.28 17.14
N VAL A 26 1.92 13.67 16.12
CA VAL A 26 1.65 12.87 14.92
C VAL A 26 2.12 13.58 13.67
N TRP A 27 2.64 12.81 12.71
CA TRP A 27 2.89 13.29 11.36
C TRP A 27 1.56 13.58 10.66
N PHE A 28 1.35 14.82 10.23
CA PHE A 28 0.11 15.26 9.61
C PHE A 28 0.31 15.49 8.11
N ALA A 29 -0.02 14.47 7.32
CA ALA A 29 -0.08 14.53 5.87
C ALA A 29 -1.43 15.12 5.40
N GLY A 30 -2.19 14.37 4.60
CA GLY A 30 -3.54 14.76 4.18
C GLY A 30 -4.61 14.75 5.29
N GLY A 31 -4.35 14.06 6.41
CA GLY A 31 -5.26 14.00 7.56
C GLY A 31 -6.54 13.18 7.36
N SER A 32 -6.71 12.53 6.21
CA SER A 32 -7.91 11.74 5.87
C SER A 32 -8.17 10.58 6.85
N LYS A 33 -7.10 9.94 7.33
CA LYS A 33 -7.17 8.84 8.32
C LYS A 33 -7.11 9.35 9.76
N LEU A 34 -6.27 10.36 10.05
CA LEU A 34 -6.10 10.91 11.39
C LEU A 34 -7.37 11.57 11.95
N ASN A 35 -8.23 12.09 11.07
CA ASN A 35 -9.47 12.77 11.44
C ASN A 35 -10.72 11.88 11.30
N ALA A 36 -10.57 10.61 10.97
CA ALA A 36 -11.69 9.70 10.69
C ALA A 36 -11.67 8.46 11.60
N THR A 37 -12.85 7.99 12.00
CA THR A 37 -13.02 6.70 12.67
C THR A 37 -12.86 5.56 11.66
N PRO A 38 -12.19 4.45 11.99
CA PRO A 38 -11.63 4.07 13.30
C PRO A 38 -10.20 4.57 13.56
N THR A 39 -9.50 5.12 12.57
CA THR A 39 -8.07 5.49 12.65
C THR A 39 -7.80 6.86 13.27
N ARG A 40 -8.75 7.38 14.05
CA ARG A 40 -8.67 8.75 14.58
C ARG A 40 -7.53 8.84 15.58
N THR A 41 -6.69 9.84 15.42
CA THR A 41 -5.54 10.03 16.31
C THR A 41 -5.96 10.50 17.70
N ASP A 42 -5.32 9.93 18.72
CA ASP A 42 -5.40 10.36 20.13
C ASP A 42 -4.39 11.47 20.46
N LYS A 43 -3.42 11.67 19.57
CA LYS A 43 -2.33 12.64 19.69
C LYS A 43 -2.87 14.08 19.73
N LYS A 44 -2.16 14.93 20.48
CA LYS A 44 -2.53 16.33 20.72
C LYS A 44 -1.77 17.30 19.83
N ILE A 45 -0.60 16.88 19.34
CA ILE A 45 0.26 17.72 18.53
C ILE A 45 0.29 17.16 17.12
N ALA A 46 0.12 18.01 16.12
CA ALA A 46 0.25 17.65 14.72
C ALA A 46 1.42 18.41 14.10
N ILE A 47 2.29 17.68 13.40
CA ILE A 47 3.41 18.24 12.64
C ILE A 47 3.02 18.13 11.17
N SER A 48 2.64 19.26 10.57
CA SER A 48 2.27 19.33 9.16
C SER A 48 3.44 18.96 8.26
N LEU A 49 3.17 18.15 7.24
CA LEU A 49 4.14 17.82 6.20
C LEU A 49 3.92 18.64 4.91
N GLN A 50 2.93 19.53 4.90
CA GLN A 50 2.46 20.22 3.71
C GLN A 50 3.52 21.13 3.06
N ASP A 51 4.34 21.78 3.88
CA ASP A 51 5.31 22.79 3.43
C ASP A 51 6.71 22.20 3.20
N LEU A 52 6.86 20.86 3.20
CA LEU A 52 8.15 20.15 3.10
C LEU A 52 8.56 19.77 1.67
N GLU A 53 7.86 20.26 0.65
CA GLU A 53 8.15 19.97 -0.77
C GLU A 53 8.20 18.47 -1.13
N LEU A 54 7.35 17.65 -0.48
CA LEU A 54 7.27 16.19 -0.69
C LEU A 54 6.15 15.75 -1.66
N ASP A 55 5.56 16.67 -2.43
CA ASP A 55 4.51 16.41 -3.43
C ASP A 55 5.10 16.51 -4.84
N TRP A 56 5.66 15.40 -5.31
CA TRP A 56 6.33 15.29 -6.60
C TRP A 56 6.38 13.84 -7.08
N VAL A 57 6.55 13.68 -8.39
CA VAL A 57 6.80 12.37 -9.02
C VAL A 57 7.93 12.54 -10.02
N ASP A 58 8.90 11.63 -9.97
CA ASP A 58 10.08 11.68 -10.82
C ASP A 58 10.48 10.28 -11.31
N TRP A 59 11.35 10.26 -12.33
CA TRP A 59 11.93 9.07 -12.92
C TRP A 59 13.45 9.14 -12.85
N ASP A 60 14.06 8.15 -12.23
CA ASP A 60 15.51 8.07 -12.06
C ASP A 60 16.00 6.67 -12.43
N ASN A 61 16.81 6.56 -13.48
CA ASN A 61 17.36 5.29 -13.96
C ASN A 61 16.31 4.17 -14.15
N GLY A 62 15.11 4.53 -14.61
CA GLY A 62 14.00 3.59 -14.82
C GLY A 62 13.15 3.30 -13.57
N ALA A 63 13.58 3.76 -12.39
CA ALA A 63 12.79 3.70 -11.18
C ALA A 63 11.79 4.86 -11.11
N LEU A 64 10.57 4.55 -10.70
CA LEU A 64 9.54 5.54 -10.36
C LEU A 64 9.73 5.99 -8.92
N ARG A 65 9.91 7.30 -8.72
CA ARG A 65 10.12 7.93 -7.42
C ARG A 65 8.94 8.83 -7.11
N ILE A 66 8.32 8.66 -5.95
CA ILE A 66 7.10 9.37 -5.55
C ILE A 66 7.30 9.99 -4.18
N GLY A 67 7.17 11.31 -4.09
CA GLY A 67 7.18 12.01 -2.81
C GLY A 67 5.98 11.59 -1.93
N ALA A 68 6.22 11.41 -0.62
CA ALA A 68 5.23 10.86 0.31
C ALA A 68 3.96 11.72 0.46
N MET A 69 4.03 13.01 0.12
CA MET A 69 2.89 13.94 0.12
C MET A 69 2.11 13.96 -1.20
N SER A 70 2.52 13.16 -2.19
CA SER A 70 1.79 13.01 -3.45
C SER A 70 0.38 12.49 -3.23
N ARG A 71 -0.60 13.27 -3.70
CA ARG A 71 -2.04 12.97 -3.52
C ARG A 71 -2.49 11.84 -4.43
N LEU A 72 -3.40 10.99 -3.95
CA LEU A 72 -3.81 9.79 -4.69
C LEU A 72 -4.52 10.10 -6.01
N GLN A 73 -5.33 11.17 -6.06
CA GLN A 73 -6.09 11.51 -7.28
C GLN A 73 -5.18 12.02 -8.41
N PRO A 74 -4.28 13.00 -8.21
CA PRO A 74 -3.28 13.37 -9.21
C PRO A 74 -2.43 12.19 -9.70
N LEU A 75 -1.98 11.32 -8.80
CA LEU A 75 -1.26 10.10 -9.16
C LEU A 75 -2.11 9.20 -10.07
N ARG A 76 -3.37 8.94 -9.70
CA ARG A 76 -4.27 8.09 -10.50
C ARG A 76 -4.55 8.66 -11.89
N ASP A 77 -4.61 9.98 -12.01
CA ASP A 77 -4.90 10.67 -13.28
C ASP A 77 -3.66 10.81 -14.18
N ALA A 78 -2.46 10.61 -13.62
CA ALA A 78 -1.21 10.65 -14.36
C ALA A 78 -1.04 9.42 -15.27
N ARG A 79 -0.73 9.67 -16.56
CA ARG A 79 -0.65 8.62 -17.59
C ARG A 79 0.55 7.69 -17.43
N PHE A 80 1.61 8.16 -16.77
CA PHE A 80 2.85 7.43 -16.55
C PHE A 80 2.82 6.58 -15.28
N ILE A 81 1.73 6.58 -14.51
CA ILE A 81 1.60 5.68 -13.36
C ILE A 81 1.25 4.28 -13.87
N PRO A 82 1.98 3.23 -13.44
CA PRO A 82 1.72 1.85 -13.85
C PRO A 82 0.27 1.42 -13.66
N ALA A 83 -0.22 0.56 -14.55
CA ALA A 83 -1.63 0.15 -14.57
C ALA A 83 -2.10 -0.41 -13.22
N ALA A 84 -1.33 -1.32 -12.63
CA ALA A 84 -1.64 -1.91 -11.32
C ALA A 84 -1.72 -0.86 -10.21
N LEU A 85 -0.74 0.05 -10.13
CA LEU A 85 -0.75 1.11 -9.12
C LEU A 85 -1.92 2.08 -9.34
N ARG A 86 -2.19 2.46 -10.59
CA ARG A 86 -3.34 3.30 -10.96
C ARG A 86 -4.67 2.66 -10.58
N GLU A 87 -4.81 1.35 -10.76
CA GLU A 87 -5.99 0.59 -10.36
C GLU A 87 -6.15 0.56 -8.84
N ALA A 88 -5.07 0.25 -8.11
CA ALA A 88 -5.04 0.29 -6.64
C ALA A 88 -5.42 1.66 -6.07
N LEU A 89 -4.90 2.75 -6.66
CA LEU A 89 -5.30 4.11 -6.30
C LEU A 89 -6.81 4.35 -6.50
N GLY A 90 -7.41 3.70 -7.49
CA GLY A 90 -8.84 3.71 -7.77
C GLY A 90 -9.70 2.98 -6.73
N PHE A 91 -9.13 2.00 -6.00
CA PHE A 91 -9.84 1.26 -4.97
C PHE A 91 -10.25 2.12 -3.77
N VAL A 92 -9.56 3.24 -3.54
CA VAL A 92 -10.01 4.31 -2.65
C VAL A 92 -11.16 5.03 -3.32
N TYR A 93 -12.39 4.55 -3.17
CA TYR A 93 -13.56 4.92 -3.98
C TYR A 93 -13.83 6.44 -4.12
N SER A 94 -13.76 7.19 -3.02
CA SER A 94 -14.15 8.62 -3.02
C SER A 94 -13.07 9.50 -3.63
N ARG A 95 -13.42 10.24 -4.70
CA ARG A 95 -12.54 11.27 -5.28
C ARG A 95 -12.14 12.34 -4.26
N HIS A 96 -13.03 12.70 -3.35
CA HIS A 96 -12.73 13.67 -2.30
C HIS A 96 -11.65 13.15 -1.36
N VAL A 97 -11.75 11.88 -0.94
CA VAL A 97 -10.71 11.23 -0.13
C VAL A 97 -9.41 11.16 -0.92
N ARG A 98 -9.42 10.77 -2.19
CA ARG A 98 -8.19 10.72 -3.02
C ARG A 98 -7.54 12.09 -3.27
N ASN A 99 -8.32 13.17 -3.27
CA ASN A 99 -7.80 14.54 -3.36
C ASN A 99 -7.16 15.01 -2.04
N GLN A 100 -7.43 14.33 -0.93
CA GLN A 100 -6.92 14.68 0.40
C GLN A 100 -5.80 13.71 0.84
N SER A 101 -6.02 12.40 0.73
CA SER A 101 -5.05 11.35 1.06
C SER A 101 -3.79 11.49 0.22
N THR A 102 -2.65 11.22 0.85
CA THR A 102 -1.35 11.08 0.20
C THR A 102 -0.92 9.62 0.21
N ILE A 103 -0.06 9.23 -0.74
CA ILE A 103 0.45 7.86 -0.84
C ILE A 103 1.20 7.46 0.44
N GLY A 104 2.06 8.33 0.97
CA GLY A 104 2.79 8.06 2.20
C GLY A 104 1.87 7.99 3.42
N GLY A 105 0.80 8.80 3.44
CA GLY A 105 -0.22 8.75 4.49
C GLY A 105 -0.98 7.42 4.53
N GLU A 106 -1.35 6.87 3.37
CA GLU A 106 -2.03 5.55 3.30
C GLU A 106 -1.10 4.41 3.75
N ILE A 107 0.21 4.49 3.46
CA ILE A 107 1.21 3.51 3.92
C ILE A 107 1.39 3.61 5.45
N ALA A 108 1.61 4.83 5.96
CA ALA A 108 1.89 5.05 7.38
C ALA A 108 0.67 4.85 8.29
N ALA A 109 -0.55 5.02 7.76
CA ALA A 109 -1.78 4.86 8.52
C ALA A 109 -2.00 3.42 9.04
N ARG A 110 -1.41 2.40 8.40
CA ARG A 110 -1.47 0.98 8.82
C ARG A 110 -2.88 0.53 9.20
N GLN A 111 -3.85 0.93 8.36
CA GLN A 111 -5.23 0.51 8.51
C GLN A 111 -5.36 -1.01 8.35
N GLU A 112 -6.37 -1.61 8.99
CA GLU A 112 -6.63 -3.07 8.93
C GLU A 112 -6.88 -3.59 7.50
N GLU A 113 -7.24 -2.70 6.57
CA GLU A 113 -7.54 -3.02 5.17
C GLU A 113 -6.94 -1.97 4.23
N SER A 114 -5.66 -2.09 3.93
CA SER A 114 -5.01 -1.26 2.93
C SER A 114 -5.23 -1.82 1.53
N VAL A 115 -5.76 -0.98 0.65
CA VAL A 115 -5.91 -1.30 -0.77
C VAL A 115 -4.66 -0.97 -1.60
N LEU A 116 -3.66 -0.30 -0.99
CA LEU A 116 -2.42 0.09 -1.67
C LEU A 116 -1.23 -0.78 -1.28
N LEU A 117 -1.19 -1.33 -0.07
CA LEU A 117 -0.04 -2.12 0.39
C LEU A 117 0.20 -3.37 -0.49
N PRO A 118 -0.83 -4.12 -0.95
CA PRO A 118 -0.59 -5.30 -1.80
C PRO A 118 0.16 -4.97 -3.08
N VAL A 119 -0.23 -3.94 -3.83
CA VAL A 119 0.47 -3.59 -5.09
C VAL A 119 1.89 -3.11 -4.84
N LEU A 120 2.12 -2.36 -3.76
CA LEU A 120 3.46 -1.89 -3.40
C LEU A 120 4.36 -3.03 -2.94
N LEU A 121 3.82 -4.03 -2.24
CA LEU A 121 4.52 -5.26 -1.87
C LEU A 121 4.86 -6.11 -3.11
N ALA A 122 3.90 -6.28 -4.03
CA ALA A 122 4.12 -7.03 -5.27
C ALA A 122 5.15 -6.37 -6.20
N LEU A 123 5.26 -5.04 -6.17
CA LEU A 123 6.24 -4.27 -6.93
C LEU A 123 7.59 -4.05 -6.19
N ASP A 124 7.80 -4.69 -5.03
CA ASP A 124 8.99 -4.53 -4.19
C ASP A 124 9.34 -3.04 -3.92
N ALA A 125 8.34 -2.25 -3.51
CA ALA A 125 8.57 -0.84 -3.22
C ALA A 125 9.55 -0.64 -2.05
N GLU A 126 10.42 0.35 -2.18
CA GLU A 126 11.31 0.83 -1.14
C GLU A 126 10.79 2.16 -0.57
N LEU A 127 11.03 2.37 0.72
CA LEU A 127 10.59 3.53 1.47
C LEU A 127 11.81 4.29 1.96
N VAL A 128 11.89 5.58 1.64
CA VAL A 128 12.95 6.49 2.09
C VAL A 128 12.41 7.35 3.22
N PHE A 129 13.19 7.47 4.29
CA PHE A 129 12.81 8.23 5.48
C PHE A 129 13.61 9.52 5.61
N GLY A 130 13.11 10.47 6.41
CA GLY A 130 13.74 11.79 6.59
C GLY A 130 15.14 11.76 7.21
N ASN A 131 15.60 10.63 7.74
CA ASN A 131 16.99 10.43 8.19
C ASN A 131 17.92 9.86 7.09
N GLY A 132 17.41 9.67 5.87
CA GLY A 132 18.14 9.09 4.74
C GLY A 132 18.15 7.56 4.70
N GLU A 133 17.60 6.88 5.71
CA GLU A 133 17.51 5.42 5.69
C GLU A 133 16.47 4.97 4.65
N THR A 134 16.76 3.82 4.03
CA THR A 134 15.86 3.16 3.08
C THR A 134 15.52 1.77 3.61
N LEU A 135 14.24 1.40 3.57
CA LEU A 135 13.76 0.06 3.94
C LEU A 135 12.87 -0.48 2.82
N SER A 136 12.82 -1.79 2.65
CA SER A 136 11.74 -2.39 1.86
C SER A 136 10.40 -2.14 2.56
N ILE A 137 9.32 -2.06 1.78
CA ILE A 137 7.98 -1.95 2.36
C ILE A 137 7.64 -3.16 3.23
N GLU A 138 8.17 -4.34 2.90
CA GLU A 138 7.98 -5.56 3.68
C GLU A 138 8.65 -5.45 5.07
N ASP A 139 9.88 -4.96 5.15
CA ASP A 139 10.59 -4.73 6.42
C ASP A 139 9.88 -3.67 7.27
N TYR A 140 9.38 -2.60 6.63
CA TYR A 140 8.60 -1.57 7.31
C TYR A 140 7.30 -2.14 7.92
N LEU A 141 6.61 -3.02 7.21
CA LEU A 141 5.40 -3.70 7.74
C LEU A 141 5.75 -4.79 8.77
N ALA A 142 6.96 -5.36 8.72
CA ALA A 142 7.47 -6.29 9.72
C ALA A 142 7.72 -5.60 11.06
N CYS A 143 8.41 -4.45 11.03
CA CYS A 143 8.72 -3.64 12.21
C CYS A 143 8.33 -2.17 11.98
N PRO A 144 7.04 -1.82 12.14
CA PRO A 144 6.59 -0.46 11.95
C PRO A 144 7.26 0.50 12.93
N CYS A 145 7.72 1.63 12.39
CA CYS A 145 8.35 2.68 13.17
C CYS A 145 7.70 4.03 12.88
N ASP A 146 7.69 4.92 13.88
CA ASP A 146 7.11 6.27 13.78
C ASP A 146 8.09 7.26 13.11
N ARG A 147 8.59 6.87 11.95
CA ARG A 147 9.55 7.63 11.14
C ARG A 147 8.82 8.48 10.10
N LEU A 148 9.42 9.61 9.75
CA LEU A 148 8.93 10.46 8.67
C LEU A 148 9.24 9.80 7.32
N LEU A 149 8.24 9.23 6.67
CA LEU A 149 8.33 8.75 5.28
C LEU A 149 8.38 9.96 4.35
N THR A 150 9.42 10.06 3.53
CA THR A 150 9.62 11.17 2.58
C THR A 150 9.38 10.74 1.14
N GLU A 151 9.67 9.48 0.80
CA GLU A 151 9.62 9.01 -0.58
C GLU A 151 9.32 7.51 -0.68
N ILE A 152 8.68 7.12 -1.78
CA ILE A 152 8.44 5.74 -2.22
C ILE A 152 9.19 5.54 -3.55
N ILE A 153 9.98 4.47 -3.63
CA ILE A 153 10.74 4.09 -4.83
C ILE A 153 10.21 2.77 -5.36
N ILE A 154 9.91 2.69 -6.66
CA ILE A 154 9.56 1.45 -7.35
C ILE A 154 10.56 1.27 -8.49
N LYS A 155 11.48 0.31 -8.33
CA LYS A 155 12.61 0.10 -9.27
C LYS A 155 12.16 -0.42 -10.63
N ASP A 156 11.17 -1.31 -10.64
CA ASP A 156 10.61 -1.90 -11.86
C ASP A 156 9.09 -1.64 -11.91
N PRO A 157 8.69 -0.40 -12.19
CA PRO A 157 7.30 0.03 -12.04
C PRO A 157 6.38 -0.57 -13.11
N TYR A 158 6.92 -0.94 -14.28
CA TYR A 158 6.14 -1.49 -15.39
C TYR A 158 6.20 -3.01 -15.51
N ARG A 159 6.81 -3.69 -14.53
CA ARG A 159 6.65 -5.14 -14.33
C ARG A 159 5.19 -5.53 -14.47
N THR A 160 4.94 -6.61 -15.19
CA THR A 160 3.59 -7.18 -15.33
C THR A 160 3.02 -7.47 -13.96
N CYS A 161 1.99 -6.70 -13.60
CA CYS A 161 1.35 -6.78 -12.30
C CYS A 161 -0.15 -6.51 -12.48
N ALA A 162 -0.95 -7.30 -11.78
CA ALA A 162 -2.39 -7.14 -11.69
C ALA A 162 -2.79 -7.04 -10.23
N THR A 163 -3.84 -6.27 -9.94
CA THR A 163 -4.38 -6.14 -8.59
C THR A 163 -5.89 -6.09 -8.63
N ARG A 164 -6.53 -6.68 -7.62
CA ARG A 164 -8.00 -6.69 -7.53
C ARG A 164 -8.43 -6.65 -6.07
N LYS A 165 -9.53 -5.94 -5.84
CA LYS A 165 -10.18 -5.81 -4.53
C LYS A 165 -11.54 -6.50 -4.56
N ILE A 166 -11.81 -7.33 -3.56
CA ILE A 166 -13.14 -7.88 -3.29
C ILE A 166 -13.73 -7.17 -2.08
N SER A 167 -14.88 -6.54 -2.28
CA SER A 167 -15.65 -5.86 -1.23
C SER A 167 -17.15 -6.03 -1.48
N ARG A 168 -17.96 -5.92 -0.42
CA ARG A 168 -19.43 -6.07 -0.54
C ARG A 168 -20.10 -5.00 -1.40
N SER A 169 -19.49 -3.82 -1.48
CA SER A 169 -19.88 -2.73 -2.36
C SER A 169 -18.65 -1.89 -2.70
N GLN A 170 -18.78 -0.94 -3.62
CA GLN A 170 -17.64 -0.12 -4.08
C GLN A 170 -16.95 0.65 -2.94
N ALA A 171 -17.72 1.10 -1.94
CA ALA A 171 -17.26 1.80 -0.74
C ALA A 171 -17.34 0.94 0.54
N GLY A 172 -17.69 -0.35 0.41
CA GLY A 172 -17.85 -1.25 1.54
C GLY A 172 -16.52 -1.76 2.08
N LEU A 173 -16.58 -2.42 3.25
CA LEU A 173 -15.45 -3.11 3.85
C LEU A 173 -14.86 -4.13 2.86
N THR A 174 -13.54 -4.14 2.80
CA THR A 174 -12.74 -4.95 1.90
C THR A 174 -12.58 -6.33 2.51
N VAL A 175 -13.01 -7.36 1.79
CA VAL A 175 -12.80 -8.77 2.17
C VAL A 175 -11.32 -9.12 1.98
N VAL A 176 -10.79 -8.80 0.80
CA VAL A 176 -9.41 -9.05 0.42
C VAL A 176 -8.99 -8.06 -0.67
N THR A 177 -7.77 -7.55 -0.59
CA THR A 177 -7.07 -6.95 -1.74
C THR A 177 -5.88 -7.83 -2.05
N ALA A 178 -5.73 -8.20 -3.31
CA ALA A 178 -4.60 -8.99 -3.78
C ALA A 178 -3.87 -8.26 -4.90
N ALA A 179 -2.56 -8.49 -4.98
CA ALA A 179 -1.76 -8.12 -6.13
C ALA A 179 -0.81 -9.28 -6.47
N VAL A 180 -0.69 -9.56 -7.76
CA VAL A 180 0.24 -10.53 -8.31
C VAL A 180 1.15 -9.80 -9.29
N ALA A 181 2.47 -10.04 -9.20
CA ALA A 181 3.43 -9.50 -10.15
C ALA A 181 4.35 -10.62 -10.67
N MET A 182 4.61 -10.63 -11.97
CA MET A 182 5.54 -11.58 -12.59
C MET A 182 6.97 -11.21 -12.24
N THR A 183 7.78 -12.20 -11.87
CA THR A 183 9.22 -12.00 -11.67
C THR A 183 9.96 -12.40 -12.94
N ASP A 184 11.24 -12.02 -13.01
CA ASP A 184 12.14 -12.65 -13.98
C ASP A 184 12.10 -14.18 -13.78
N HIS A 185 12.13 -14.94 -14.88
CA HIS A 185 12.08 -16.42 -14.92
C HIS A 185 10.73 -17.07 -14.58
N ASP A 186 9.60 -16.49 -15.01
CA ASP A 186 8.25 -17.06 -14.85
C ASP A 186 7.84 -17.34 -13.39
N GLY A 187 8.45 -16.64 -12.43
CA GLY A 187 8.02 -16.64 -11.05
C GLY A 187 6.92 -15.60 -10.80
N MET A 188 6.35 -15.62 -9.61
CA MET A 188 5.35 -14.64 -9.18
C MET A 188 5.64 -14.11 -7.79
N ARG A 189 5.19 -12.88 -7.54
CA ARG A 189 5.05 -12.29 -6.21
C ARG A 189 3.57 -12.18 -5.90
N ILE A 190 3.15 -12.67 -4.74
CA ILE A 190 1.76 -12.67 -4.31
C ILE A 190 1.68 -11.87 -3.02
N ALA A 191 0.99 -10.72 -3.07
CA ALA A 191 0.78 -9.88 -1.92
C ALA A 191 -0.72 -9.74 -1.61
N LEU A 192 -1.07 -9.79 -0.33
CA LEU A 192 -2.45 -9.82 0.15
C LEU A 192 -2.64 -8.85 1.31
N ASP A 193 -3.86 -8.32 1.45
CA ASP A 193 -4.34 -7.67 2.66
C ASP A 193 -5.83 -7.98 2.92
N GLY A 194 -6.28 -7.85 4.17
CA GLY A 194 -7.66 -8.15 4.63
C GLY A 194 -7.89 -9.59 5.11
N VAL A 195 -6.95 -10.51 4.85
CA VAL A 195 -7.03 -11.94 5.23
C VAL A 195 -5.97 -12.39 6.23
N ALA A 196 -5.24 -11.42 6.79
CA ALA A 196 -4.27 -11.59 7.86
C ALA A 196 -4.30 -10.34 8.77
N SER A 197 -3.45 -10.31 9.80
CA SER A 197 -3.36 -9.16 10.71
C SER A 197 -2.74 -7.90 10.08
N LYS A 198 -2.04 -8.05 8.96
CA LYS A 198 -1.40 -6.99 8.17
C LYS A 198 -1.22 -7.45 6.74
N ALA A 199 -0.96 -6.53 5.82
CA ALA A 199 -0.54 -6.87 4.47
C ALA A 199 0.76 -7.69 4.49
N LEU A 200 0.84 -8.73 3.65
CA LEU A 200 1.99 -9.64 3.59
C LEU A 200 2.19 -10.24 2.20
N ARG A 201 3.37 -10.84 2.00
CA ARG A 201 3.70 -11.67 0.84
C ARG A 201 3.64 -13.16 1.15
N LEU A 202 3.13 -13.95 0.22
CA LEU A 202 3.05 -15.41 0.34
C LEU A 202 4.29 -16.10 -0.22
N HIS A 203 5.48 -15.79 0.31
CA HIS A 203 6.78 -16.33 -0.16
C HIS A 203 6.80 -17.85 -0.33
N ASP A 204 6.15 -18.59 0.56
CA ASP A 204 6.13 -20.06 0.50
C ASP A 204 5.25 -20.59 -0.63
N VAL A 205 4.23 -19.83 -1.05
CA VAL A 205 3.41 -20.16 -2.23
C VAL A 205 4.13 -19.75 -3.51
N GLU A 206 4.77 -18.57 -3.51
CA GLU A 206 5.57 -18.07 -4.63
C GLU A 206 6.65 -19.09 -5.06
N LYS A 207 7.34 -19.72 -4.10
CA LYS A 207 8.36 -20.75 -4.36
C LYS A 207 7.84 -22.03 -5.01
N GLN A 208 6.55 -22.33 -4.90
CA GLN A 208 5.98 -23.57 -5.44
C GLN A 208 5.65 -23.44 -6.94
N ASN A 209 5.59 -22.21 -7.46
CA ASN A 209 5.27 -21.89 -8.85
C ASN A 209 4.09 -22.68 -9.42
N LEU A 210 2.99 -22.69 -8.66
CA LEU A 210 1.76 -23.42 -9.00
C LEU A 210 0.82 -22.55 -9.83
N GLU A 211 -0.10 -23.19 -10.55
CA GLU A 211 -1.10 -22.51 -11.38
C GLU A 211 -2.50 -23.12 -11.17
N GLY A 212 -3.53 -22.36 -11.57
CA GLY A 212 -4.94 -22.79 -11.49
C GLY A 212 -5.34 -23.32 -10.12
N ASN A 213 -6.09 -24.44 -10.10
CA ASN A 213 -6.60 -25.06 -8.87
C ASN A 213 -5.52 -25.38 -7.82
N ALA A 214 -4.29 -25.70 -8.25
CA ALA A 214 -3.20 -26.00 -7.33
C ALA A 214 -2.75 -24.73 -6.59
N LEU A 215 -2.68 -23.60 -7.30
CA LEU A 215 -2.40 -22.29 -6.72
C LEU A 215 -3.51 -21.85 -5.77
N GLU A 216 -4.78 -22.00 -6.18
CA GLU A 216 -5.93 -21.68 -5.32
C GLU A 216 -5.85 -22.40 -3.98
N GLN A 217 -5.56 -23.71 -4.01
CA GLN A 217 -5.48 -24.53 -2.81
C GLN A 217 -4.26 -24.17 -1.94
N ALA A 218 -3.12 -23.85 -2.54
CA ALA A 218 -1.92 -23.42 -1.84
C ALA A 218 -2.14 -22.08 -1.11
N VAL A 219 -2.71 -21.10 -1.80
CA VAL A 219 -3.08 -19.79 -1.22
C VAL A 219 -4.08 -19.97 -0.09
N ALA A 220 -5.14 -20.76 -0.32
CA ALA A 220 -6.15 -21.04 0.70
C ALA A 220 -5.57 -21.71 1.94
N ASN A 221 -4.48 -22.48 1.82
CA ASN A 221 -3.80 -23.12 2.96
C ASN A 221 -2.77 -22.22 3.65
N ALA A 222 -2.26 -21.20 2.96
CA ALA A 222 -1.26 -20.28 3.48
C ALA A 222 -1.86 -19.13 4.34
N ILE A 223 -3.17 -18.91 4.26
CA ILE A 223 -3.86 -17.82 4.98
C ILE A 223 -4.74 -18.32 6.13
N PHE A 224 -4.83 -17.50 7.19
CA PHE A 224 -5.58 -17.81 8.42
C PHE A 224 -6.53 -16.66 8.79
N PRO A 225 -7.52 -16.33 7.95
CA PRO A 225 -8.41 -15.20 8.19
C PRO A 225 -9.35 -15.45 9.38
N GLN A 226 -9.80 -14.37 10.00
CA GLN A 226 -10.84 -14.39 11.03
C GLN A 226 -12.23 -14.19 10.40
N GLU A 227 -13.26 -14.78 11.00
CA GLU A 227 -14.65 -14.52 10.63
C GLU A 227 -15.12 -13.15 11.15
N ASP A 228 -15.88 -12.44 10.32
CA ASP A 228 -16.50 -11.17 10.68
C ASP A 228 -17.63 -10.80 9.69
N LEU A 229 -18.10 -9.56 9.74
CA LEU A 229 -19.17 -9.02 8.88
C LEU A 229 -18.82 -9.03 7.37
N ARG A 230 -17.55 -9.24 7.00
CA ARG A 230 -17.06 -9.29 5.62
C ARG A 230 -17.19 -10.71 5.05
N GLY A 231 -17.24 -11.74 5.90
CA GLY A 231 -17.51 -13.11 5.52
C GLY A 231 -16.89 -14.15 6.46
N SER A 232 -17.28 -15.41 6.25
CA SER A 232 -16.75 -16.55 7.01
C SER A 232 -15.30 -16.86 6.64
N VAL A 233 -14.60 -17.59 7.52
CA VAL A 233 -13.24 -18.09 7.24
C VAL A 233 -13.21 -18.90 5.94
N ALA A 234 -14.20 -19.78 5.73
CA ALA A 234 -14.30 -20.60 4.53
C ALA A 234 -14.43 -19.75 3.25
N TYR A 235 -15.29 -18.72 3.29
CA TYR A 235 -15.45 -17.81 2.15
C TYR A 235 -14.16 -17.03 1.85
N LYS A 236 -13.51 -16.47 2.89
CA LYS A 236 -12.27 -15.70 2.72
C LYS A 236 -11.13 -16.55 2.16
N ARG A 237 -11.01 -17.81 2.59
CA ARG A 237 -10.04 -18.78 2.05
C ARG A 237 -10.30 -19.08 0.58
N TYR A 238 -11.55 -19.41 0.25
CA TYR A 238 -11.97 -19.69 -1.12
C TYR A 238 -11.73 -18.50 -2.06
N ILE A 239 -12.29 -17.32 -1.72
CA ILE A 239 -12.26 -16.18 -2.62
C ILE A 239 -10.83 -15.64 -2.84
N THR A 240 -9.96 -15.76 -1.83
CA THR A 240 -8.55 -15.34 -1.97
C THR A 240 -7.78 -16.28 -2.89
N GLY A 241 -8.00 -17.59 -2.77
CA GLY A 241 -7.39 -18.57 -3.67
C GLY A 241 -7.75 -18.28 -5.13
N VAL A 242 -9.05 -18.18 -5.42
CA VAL A 242 -9.57 -17.85 -6.77
C VAL A 242 -9.01 -16.52 -7.25
N LEU A 243 -9.04 -15.48 -6.42
CA LEU A 243 -8.57 -14.14 -6.79
C LEU A 243 -7.10 -14.13 -7.20
N VAL A 244 -6.23 -14.84 -6.47
CA VAL A 244 -4.80 -14.91 -6.78
C VAL A 244 -4.57 -15.70 -8.08
N ALA A 245 -5.28 -16.81 -8.28
CA ALA A 245 -5.17 -17.60 -9.50
C ALA A 245 -5.63 -16.81 -10.75
N ASP A 246 -6.75 -16.09 -10.65
CA ASP A 246 -7.23 -15.20 -11.71
C ASP A 246 -6.20 -14.10 -12.02
N LEU A 247 -5.66 -13.44 -11.00
CA LEU A 247 -4.68 -12.36 -11.18
C LEU A 247 -3.38 -12.87 -11.81
N TYR A 248 -2.95 -14.08 -11.47
CA TYR A 248 -1.79 -14.70 -12.08
C TYR A 248 -2.04 -15.02 -13.56
N ALA A 249 -3.21 -15.59 -13.89
CA ALA A 249 -3.59 -15.84 -15.29
C ALA A 249 -3.69 -14.54 -16.11
N ASP A 250 -4.26 -13.47 -15.54
CA ASP A 250 -4.31 -12.14 -16.16
C ASP A 250 -2.90 -11.61 -16.45
N CYS A 251 -1.94 -11.84 -15.55
CA CYS A 251 -0.55 -11.45 -15.75
C CYS A 251 0.13 -12.27 -16.85
N GLN A 252 -0.13 -13.57 -16.94
CA GLN A 252 0.43 -14.41 -18.01
C GLN A 252 -0.05 -13.95 -19.39
N GLN A 253 -1.36 -13.70 -19.53
CA GLN A 253 -1.94 -13.20 -20.79
C GLN A 253 -1.37 -11.84 -21.20
N ALA A 254 -1.23 -10.91 -20.24
CA ALA A 254 -0.65 -9.60 -20.50
C ALA A 254 0.85 -9.68 -20.89
N GLY A 255 1.57 -10.68 -20.37
CA GLY A 255 2.96 -10.96 -20.76
C GLY A 255 3.05 -11.51 -22.19
N GLU A 256 2.15 -12.40 -22.59
CA GLU A 256 2.10 -12.98 -23.94
C GLU A 256 1.73 -11.95 -25.01
N GLU A 257 0.85 -10.98 -24.72
CA GLU A 257 0.47 -9.91 -25.65
C GLU A 257 1.57 -8.84 -25.82
N ALA A 258 2.55 -8.78 -24.93
CA ALA A 258 3.63 -7.79 -24.94
C ALA A 258 4.90 -8.26 -25.70
N VAL A 259 4.96 -9.53 -26.10
CA VAL A 259 6.07 -10.16 -26.86
C VAL A 259 5.73 -10.26 -28.34
#